data_AF-A0A349FAG2-F1
#
_entry.id   AF-A0A349FAG2-F1
#
_cell.length_a   1.000
_cell.length_b   1.000
_cell.length_c   1.000
_cell.angle_alpha   90.00
_cell.angle_beta   90.00
_cell.angle_gamma   90.00
#
_symmetry.space_group_name_H-M   'P 1'
#
loop_
_entity.id
_entity.type
_entity.pdbx_description
1 polymer ?
#
loop_
_entity_poly.entity_id
_entity_poly.type
_entity_poly.pdbx_seq_one_letter_code
_entity_poly.pdbx_strand_id
1 'polypeptide(L)'
;TALEGCFVAIKTDSIPHRKRAGTRRISTLLQQLAHLSKETTHLNVVFHNPMERKHSQYHYSLGAFVSDSQELPHSTYEKAIDCQGRYLSTRWRGKDVWQLENQIEQFYWRLSQHRHYQYRAAPEFFWQLSLEDGHIEFELLTPIDYRSGSRKKNIWTI
;
A
#
# COMPACT_ATOMS: atom_id res chain seq x y z
N THR A 1 11.12 7.99 3.81
CA THR A 1 10.65 8.17 5.19
C THR A 1 10.89 6.90 5.97
N ALA A 2 11.31 7.00 7.24
CA ALA A 2 11.33 5.87 8.16
C ALA A 2 10.02 5.88 8.96
N LEU A 3 9.39 4.72 9.11
CA LEU A 3 8.22 4.55 9.97
C LEU A 3 8.61 3.70 11.18
N GLU A 4 8.22 4.18 12.35
CA GLU A 4 8.41 3.55 13.67
C GLU A 4 7.05 3.53 14.36
N GLY A 5 6.39 2.37 14.32
CA GLY A 5 5.00 2.23 14.75
C GLY A 5 4.27 1.08 14.07
N CYS A 6 2.98 0.98 14.37
CA CYS A 6 2.09 -0.01 13.81
C CYS A 6 0.87 0.63 13.16
N PHE A 7 0.28 -0.08 12.20
CA PHE A 7 -1.01 0.28 11.64
C PHE A 7 -2.09 -0.51 12.35
N VAL A 8 -3.10 0.21 12.80
CA VAL A 8 -4.13 -0.33 13.66
C VAL A 8 -5.42 -0.41 12.85
N ALA A 9 -5.82 -1.64 12.53
CA ALA A 9 -6.96 -1.92 11.68
C ALA A 9 -8.28 -1.78 12.45
N ILE A 10 -9.21 -1.01 11.87
CA ILE A 10 -10.60 -0.90 12.32
C ILE A 10 -11.50 -1.83 11.49
N LYS A 11 -11.12 -2.07 10.23
CA LYS A 11 -11.81 -2.99 9.33
C LYS A 11 -10.79 -3.68 8.44
N THR A 12 -10.91 -5.00 8.32
CA THR A 12 -10.08 -5.81 7.43
C THR A 12 -10.94 -6.51 6.37
N ASP A 13 -10.47 -6.50 5.12
CA ASP A 13 -11.13 -7.21 4.02
C ASP A 13 -10.07 -7.88 3.11
N SER A 14 -10.54 -8.77 2.25
CA SER A 14 -9.70 -9.58 1.37
C SER A 14 -10.12 -9.45 -0.08
N ILE A 15 -9.14 -9.33 -0.98
CA ILE A 15 -9.37 -9.39 -2.41
C ILE A 15 -9.25 -10.86 -2.87
N PRO A 16 -10.32 -11.48 -3.41
CA PRO A 16 -10.27 -12.88 -3.82
C PRO A 16 -9.43 -13.06 -5.10
N HIS A 17 -8.79 -14.22 -5.28
CA HIS A 17 -7.94 -14.52 -6.46
C HIS A 17 -8.61 -14.32 -7.83
N ARG A 18 -9.94 -14.45 -7.88
CA ARG A 18 -10.72 -14.24 -9.10
C ARG A 18 -10.68 -12.79 -9.61
N LYS A 19 -10.34 -11.81 -8.75
CA LYS A 19 -10.11 -10.43 -9.16
C LYS A 19 -8.62 -10.26 -9.48
N ARG A 20 -8.29 -9.63 -10.62
CA ARG A 20 -6.91 -9.33 -11.02
C ARG A 20 -6.25 -8.40 -10.00
N ALA A 21 -5.61 -8.93 -8.96
CA ALA A 21 -4.90 -8.10 -7.99
C ALA A 21 -3.40 -8.08 -8.25
N GLY A 22 -2.98 -7.93 -9.51
CA GLY A 22 -1.63 -7.45 -9.74
C GLY A 22 -1.53 -5.98 -9.31
N THR A 23 -0.92 -5.20 -10.16
CA THR A 23 -0.88 -3.74 -10.13
C THR A 23 -2.24 -3.05 -10.24
N ARG A 24 -3.32 -3.80 -10.51
CA ARG A 24 -4.71 -3.33 -10.59
C ARG A 24 -5.50 -3.35 -9.29
N ARG A 25 -4.80 -3.20 -8.17
CA ARG A 25 -5.40 -3.23 -6.83
C ARG A 25 -6.21 -1.97 -6.49
N ILE A 26 -5.99 -0.85 -7.19
CA ILE A 26 -6.63 0.43 -6.88
C ILE A 26 -8.08 0.40 -7.34
N SER A 27 -8.31 0.08 -8.61
CA SER A 27 -9.65 -0.12 -9.18
C SER A 27 -10.47 -1.12 -8.38
N THR A 28 -9.85 -2.21 -7.93
CA THR A 28 -10.52 -3.21 -7.09
C THR A 28 -10.86 -2.66 -5.71
N LEU A 29 -9.92 -1.96 -5.06
CA LEU A 29 -10.14 -1.29 -3.79
C LEU A 29 -11.27 -0.27 -3.91
N LEU A 30 -11.25 0.62 -4.91
CA LEU A 30 -12.28 1.64 -5.09
C LEU A 30 -13.66 1.05 -5.32
N GLN A 31 -13.78 -0.05 -6.08
CA GLN A 31 -15.04 -0.79 -6.19
C GLN A 31 -15.54 -1.30 -4.84
N GLN A 32 -14.62 -1.81 -4.01
CA GLN A 32 -14.98 -2.27 -2.67
C GLN A 32 -15.32 -1.09 -1.75
N LEU A 33 -14.66 0.06 -1.87
CA LEU A 33 -14.93 1.25 -1.05
C LEU A 33 -16.09 2.10 -1.57
N ALA A 34 -16.70 1.77 -2.71
CA ALA A 34 -17.78 2.56 -3.32
C ALA A 34 -18.97 2.82 -2.37
N HIS A 35 -19.21 1.92 -1.40
CA HIS A 35 -20.24 2.06 -0.38
C HIS A 35 -19.89 3.04 0.77
N LEU A 36 -18.61 3.43 0.91
CA LEU A 36 -18.12 4.36 1.94
C LEU A 36 -18.18 5.83 1.48
N SER A 37 -18.64 6.08 0.25
CA SER A 37 -18.52 7.35 -0.49
C SER A 37 -19.32 8.55 0.03
N LYS A 38 -19.93 8.50 1.22
CA LYS A 38 -20.79 9.60 1.71
C LYS A 38 -20.29 10.36 2.95
N GLU A 39 -19.37 9.81 3.73
CA GLU A 39 -19.08 10.39 5.06
C GLU A 39 -17.59 10.49 5.43
N THR A 40 -16.66 9.99 4.61
CA THR A 40 -15.23 10.00 4.95
C THR A 40 -14.37 10.72 3.91
N THR A 41 -13.79 11.85 4.31
CA THR A 41 -12.98 12.72 3.43
C THR A 41 -11.61 12.11 3.12
N HIS A 42 -11.01 11.40 4.09
CA HIS A 42 -9.70 10.76 3.93
C HIS A 42 -9.66 9.38 4.59
N LEU A 43 -9.16 8.39 3.86
CA LEU A 43 -8.99 7.02 4.35
C LEU A 43 -7.51 6.64 4.32
N ASN A 44 -7.02 5.96 5.37
CA ASN A 44 -5.73 5.26 5.29
C ASN A 44 -6.00 3.79 5.04
N VAL A 45 -5.34 3.25 4.03
CA VAL A 45 -5.45 1.85 3.62
C VAL A 45 -4.07 1.23 3.69
N VAL A 46 -3.95 0.07 4.33
CA VAL A 46 -2.72 -0.73 4.30
C VAL A 46 -3.00 -2.04 3.57
N PHE A 47 -2.15 -2.37 2.59
CA PHE A 47 -2.11 -3.68 1.95
C PHE A 47 -1.08 -4.54 2.66
N HIS A 48 -1.45 -5.75 3.05
CA HIS A 48 -0.56 -6.68 3.75
C HIS A 48 -0.78 -8.13 3.30
N ASN A 49 0.13 -9.01 3.74
CA ASN A 49 0.15 -10.41 3.36
C ASN A 49 -1.18 -11.09 3.77
N PRO A 50 -1.85 -11.85 2.86
CA PRO A 50 -3.01 -12.66 3.21
C PRO A 50 -2.63 -13.77 4.18
N MET A 51 -2.78 -13.54 5.47
CA MET A 51 -2.35 -14.50 6.49
C MET A 51 -3.28 -15.70 6.66
N GLU A 52 -4.56 -15.59 6.28
CA GLU A 52 -5.59 -16.47 6.85
C GLU A 52 -6.49 -17.18 5.83
N ARG A 53 -6.52 -16.77 4.55
CA ARG A 53 -7.44 -17.35 3.55
C ARG A 53 -6.70 -17.82 2.30
N LYS A 54 -6.69 -19.15 2.08
CA LYS A 54 -6.11 -19.81 0.89
C LYS A 54 -6.67 -19.33 -0.46
N HIS A 55 -7.75 -18.54 -0.46
CA HIS A 55 -8.41 -18.03 -1.67
C HIS A 55 -8.31 -16.51 -1.86
N SER A 56 -7.51 -15.82 -1.05
CA SER A 56 -7.28 -14.37 -1.17
C SER A 56 -5.91 -14.05 -1.76
N GLN A 57 -5.89 -13.11 -2.70
CA GLN A 57 -4.65 -12.62 -3.32
C GLN A 57 -3.95 -11.58 -2.45
N TYR A 58 -4.70 -10.66 -1.84
CA TYR A 58 -4.22 -9.63 -0.90
C TYR A 58 -5.24 -9.37 0.19
N HIS A 59 -4.79 -8.94 1.36
CA HIS A 59 -5.63 -8.33 2.40
C HIS A 59 -5.37 -6.82 2.41
N TYR A 60 -6.43 -6.07 2.70
CA TYR A 60 -6.30 -4.66 3.02
C TYR A 60 -7.05 -4.34 4.31
N SER A 61 -6.51 -3.39 5.07
CA SER A 61 -7.15 -2.88 6.27
C SER A 61 -7.33 -1.36 6.18
N LEU A 62 -8.46 -0.89 6.69
CA LEU A 62 -8.72 0.52 6.94
C LEU A 62 -8.43 0.81 8.41
N GLY A 63 -7.83 1.96 8.71
CA GLY A 63 -7.42 2.27 10.07
C GLY A 63 -6.53 3.49 10.18
N ALA A 64 -5.69 3.50 11.21
CA ALA A 64 -4.77 4.58 11.49
C ALA A 64 -3.37 4.04 11.81
N PHE A 65 -2.34 4.79 11.45
CA PHE A 65 -0.98 4.54 11.94
C PHE A 65 -0.84 5.15 13.32
N VAL A 66 -0.26 4.39 14.23
CA VAL A 66 0.05 4.79 15.60
C VAL A 66 1.56 4.63 15.76
N SER A 67 2.25 5.73 16.04
CA SER A 67 3.69 5.70 16.32
C SER A 67 3.95 5.01 17.66
N ASP A 68 5.14 4.44 17.84
CA ASP A 68 5.53 3.73 19.08
C ASP A 68 5.43 4.61 20.35
N SER A 69 5.38 5.93 20.19
CA SER A 69 5.19 6.92 21.26
C SER A 69 3.74 7.14 21.70
N GLN A 70 2.76 6.54 21.04
CA GLN A 70 1.33 6.70 21.33
C GLN A 70 0.76 5.42 21.96
N GLU A 71 0.09 5.57 23.09
CA GLU A 71 -0.67 4.47 23.70
C GLU A 71 -1.83 4.08 22.78
N LEU A 72 -1.87 2.81 22.38
CA LEU A 72 -2.97 2.24 21.60
C LEU A 72 -4.26 2.31 22.44
N PRO A 73 -5.37 2.90 21.95
CA PRO A 73 -6.67 2.74 22.61
C PRO A 73 -7.06 1.25 22.68
N HIS A 74 -7.08 0.67 23.89
CA HIS A 74 -7.11 -0.79 24.09
C HIS A 74 -8.42 -1.53 23.66
N SER A 75 -9.40 -0.89 23.00
CA SER A 75 -10.74 -1.50 22.84
C SER A 75 -11.39 -1.44 21.45
N THR A 76 -10.79 -0.83 20.42
CA THR A 76 -11.52 -0.57 19.13
C THR A 76 -10.88 -1.22 17.91
N TYR A 77 -9.83 -2.01 18.07
CA TYR A 77 -9.02 -2.44 16.94
C TYR A 77 -9.02 -3.95 16.74
N GLU A 78 -9.20 -4.37 15.50
CA GLU A 78 -9.21 -5.79 15.11
C GLU A 78 -7.80 -6.39 15.12
N LYS A 79 -6.81 -5.61 14.67
CA LYS A 79 -5.45 -6.12 14.44
C LYS A 79 -4.41 -4.99 14.39
N ALA A 80 -3.26 -5.19 15.02
CA ALA A 80 -2.07 -4.37 14.82
C ALA A 80 -1.19 -4.99 13.74
N ILE A 81 -0.76 -4.18 12.77
CA ILE A 81 0.10 -4.57 11.65
C ILE A 81 1.44 -3.88 11.87
N ASP A 82 2.53 -4.64 11.97
CA ASP A 82 3.88 -4.08 12.06
C ASP A 82 4.27 -3.41 10.73
N CYS A 83 4.67 -2.15 10.83
CA CYS A 83 4.95 -1.29 9.70
C CYS A 83 6.40 -0.79 9.70
N GLN A 84 7.25 -1.28 10.60
CA GLN A 84 8.58 -0.71 10.81
C GLN A 84 9.48 -0.78 9.56
N GLY A 85 10.21 0.31 9.32
CA GLY A 85 11.28 0.36 8.32
C GLY A 85 11.18 1.53 7.35
N ARG A 86 11.82 1.40 6.19
CA ARG A 86 11.98 2.49 5.22
C ARG A 86 10.95 2.40 4.11
N TYR A 87 10.42 3.57 3.77
CA TYR A 87 9.41 3.74 2.75
C TYR A 87 9.79 4.86 1.79
N LEU A 88 9.49 4.65 0.52
CA LEU A 88 9.51 5.68 -0.51
C LEU A 88 8.12 6.30 -0.56
N SER A 89 8.03 7.61 -0.30
CA SER A 89 6.80 8.37 -0.37
C SER A 89 6.64 8.98 -1.77
N THR A 90 5.49 8.75 -2.39
CA THR A 90 5.12 9.32 -3.69
C THR A 90 3.67 9.81 -3.65
N ARG A 91 3.39 10.96 -4.24
CA ARG A 91 2.03 11.51 -4.32
C ARG A 91 1.41 11.22 -5.67
N TRP A 92 0.15 10.78 -5.65
CA TRP A 92 -0.59 10.37 -6.83
C TRP A 92 -1.92 11.09 -6.88
N ARG A 93 -2.26 11.64 -8.04
CA ARG A 93 -3.54 12.32 -8.29
C ARG A 93 -4.00 12.10 -9.73
N GLY A 94 -5.27 11.78 -9.92
CA GLY A 94 -5.83 11.57 -11.25
C GLY A 94 -7.34 11.34 -11.24
N LYS A 95 -7.98 11.46 -12.41
CA LYS A 95 -9.41 11.14 -12.59
C LYS A 95 -9.64 9.72 -13.09
N ASP A 96 -8.68 9.19 -13.85
CA ASP A 96 -8.74 7.85 -14.42
C ASP A 96 -7.92 6.87 -13.56
N VAL A 97 -8.63 5.96 -12.89
CA VAL A 97 -8.02 4.92 -12.06
C VAL A 97 -7.10 4.00 -12.86
N TRP A 98 -7.44 3.69 -14.12
CA TRP A 98 -6.64 2.79 -14.95
C TRP A 98 -5.33 3.45 -15.37
N GLN A 99 -5.37 4.76 -15.66
CA GLN A 99 -4.17 5.53 -15.94
C GLN A 99 -3.24 5.60 -14.71
N LEU A 100 -3.79 5.85 -13.53
CA LEU A 100 -3.02 5.86 -12.27
C LEU A 100 -2.36 4.50 -12.03
N GLU A 101 -3.09 3.40 -12.22
CA GLU A 101 -2.54 2.05 -12.10
C GLU A 101 -1.37 1.81 -13.06
N ASN A 102 -1.52 2.19 -14.34
CA ASN A 102 -0.45 2.06 -15.33
C ASN A 102 0.80 2.88 -14.95
N GLN A 103 0.63 4.07 -14.35
CA GLN A 103 1.78 4.88 -13.92
C GLN A 103 2.46 4.27 -12.69
N ILE A 104 1.70 3.66 -11.78
CA ILE A 104 2.22 2.96 -10.60
C ILE A 104 2.96 1.68 -11.03
N GLU A 105 2.48 0.97 -12.05
CA GLU A 105 3.20 -0.13 -12.70
C GLU A 105 4.58 0.30 -13.18
N GLN A 106 4.63 1.41 -13.91
CA GLN A 106 5.88 1.97 -14.40
C GLN A 106 6.81 2.39 -13.25
N PHE A 107 6.26 2.93 -12.17
CA PHE A 107 7.02 3.23 -10.95
C PHE A 107 7.67 1.96 -10.37
N TYR A 108 6.93 0.87 -10.19
CA TYR A 108 7.51 -0.39 -9.70
C TYR A 108 8.54 -0.97 -10.65
N TRP A 109 8.30 -0.89 -11.96
CA TRP A 109 9.28 -1.32 -12.95
C TRP A 109 10.60 -0.52 -12.82
N ARG A 110 10.52 0.81 -12.69
CA ARG A 110 11.70 1.66 -12.45
C ARG A 110 12.37 1.35 -11.11
N LEU A 111 11.59 1.13 -10.05
CA LEU A 111 12.11 0.74 -8.72
C LEU A 111 12.87 -0.59 -8.79
N SER A 112 12.38 -1.55 -9.60
CA SER A 112 13.04 -2.85 -9.82
C SER A 112 14.41 -2.73 -10.51
N GLN A 113 14.66 -1.61 -11.18
CA GLN A 113 15.92 -1.30 -11.85
C GLN A 113 16.78 -0.29 -11.07
N HIS A 114 16.24 0.29 -9.99
CA HIS A 114 16.91 1.34 -9.25
C HIS A 114 18.22 0.85 -8.63
N ARG A 115 19.28 1.67 -8.72
CA ARG A 115 20.64 1.27 -8.32
C ARG A 115 20.80 1.07 -6.81
N HIS A 116 20.12 1.88 -6.02
CA HIS A 116 20.35 1.95 -4.56
C HIS A 116 19.22 1.34 -3.74
N TYR A 117 18.05 1.13 -4.33
CA TYR A 117 16.84 0.75 -3.61
C TYR A 117 16.20 -0.45 -4.28
N GLN A 118 15.54 -1.28 -3.48
CA GLN A 118 14.71 -2.39 -3.96
C GLN A 118 13.43 -2.44 -3.14
N TYR A 119 12.37 -2.94 -3.75
CA TYR A 119 11.12 -3.24 -3.06
C TYR A 119 11.36 -4.28 -1.95
N ARG A 120 10.77 -4.05 -0.78
CA ARG A 120 10.77 -4.97 0.36
C ARG A 120 9.36 -5.55 0.52
N ALA A 121 9.26 -6.87 0.75
CA ALA A 121 7.98 -7.51 1.03
C ALA A 121 7.48 -7.17 2.44
N ALA A 122 6.89 -5.98 2.60
CA ALA A 122 6.30 -5.47 3.83
C ALA A 122 4.95 -4.79 3.50
N PRO A 123 4.15 -4.36 4.49
CA PRO A 123 2.90 -3.67 4.24
C PRO A 123 3.10 -2.39 3.42
N GLU A 124 2.14 -2.05 2.57
CA GLU A 124 2.19 -0.84 1.73
C GLU A 124 0.96 0.03 1.96
N PHE A 125 1.15 1.35 1.97
CA PHE A 125 0.10 2.28 2.40
C PHE A 125 -0.40 3.16 1.28
N PHE A 126 -1.71 3.33 1.26
CA PHE A 126 -2.37 4.44 0.59
C PHE A 126 -2.80 5.37 1.71
N TRP A 127 -2.02 6.42 1.89
CA TRP A 127 -2.16 7.39 2.96
C TRP A 127 -3.03 8.54 2.48
N GLN A 128 -3.98 8.97 3.33
CA GLN A 128 -4.91 10.07 3.04
C GLN A 128 -5.64 9.93 1.70
N LEU A 129 -6.11 8.72 1.37
CA LEU A 129 -6.91 8.46 0.17
C LEU A 129 -8.18 9.31 0.19
N SER A 130 -8.31 10.21 -0.78
CA SER A 130 -9.50 11.03 -1.05
C SER A 130 -10.10 10.66 -2.41
N LEU A 131 -11.44 10.72 -2.47
CA LEU A 131 -12.28 10.44 -3.64
C LEU A 131 -13.23 11.62 -3.93
N GLU A 132 -12.70 12.85 -3.92
CA GLU A 132 -13.47 14.08 -4.11
C GLU A 132 -13.65 14.43 -5.59
N ASP A 133 -14.87 14.84 -5.98
CA ASP A 133 -15.19 15.37 -7.32
C ASP A 133 -14.69 14.52 -8.51
N GLY A 134 -14.71 13.19 -8.33
CA GLY A 134 -14.23 12.24 -9.34
C GLY A 134 -12.70 12.23 -9.50
N HIS A 135 -11.96 12.87 -8.59
CA HIS A 135 -10.52 12.73 -8.45
C HIS A 135 -10.17 11.71 -7.38
N ILE A 136 -9.12 10.96 -7.66
CA ILE A 136 -8.46 10.06 -6.72
C ILE A 136 -7.15 10.74 -6.34
N GLU A 137 -6.90 10.91 -5.04
CA GLU A 137 -5.64 11.45 -4.52
C GLU A 137 -5.18 10.64 -3.31
N PHE A 138 -3.88 10.33 -3.24
CA PHE A 138 -3.27 9.64 -2.10
C PHE A 138 -1.75 9.78 -2.12
N GLU A 139 -1.14 9.57 -0.96
CA GLU A 139 0.29 9.31 -0.82
C GLU A 139 0.53 7.80 -0.75
N LEU A 140 1.35 7.27 -1.66
CA LEU A 140 1.78 5.88 -1.67
C LEU A 140 3.09 5.76 -0.89
N LEU A 141 3.07 4.98 0.19
CA LEU A 141 4.27 4.64 0.96
C LEU A 141 4.73 3.22 0.58
N THR A 142 5.69 3.13 -0.33
CA THR A 142 6.22 1.86 -0.83
C THR A 142 7.38 1.37 0.04
N PRO A 143 7.30 0.16 0.64
CA PRO A 143 8.38 -0.39 1.45
C PRO A 143 9.63 -0.69 0.62
N ILE A 144 10.78 -0.20 1.09
CA ILE A 144 12.06 -0.35 0.40
C ILE A 144 13.18 -0.72 1.36
N ASP A 145 14.19 -1.39 0.81
CA ASP A 145 15.49 -1.58 1.43
C ASP A 145 16.59 -0.98 0.55
N TYR A 146 17.75 -0.72 1.16
CA TYR A 146 18.96 -0.49 0.39
C TYR A 146 19.35 -1.78 -0.32
N ARG A 147 19.70 -1.67 -1.61
CA ARG A 147 20.37 -2.77 -2.30
C ARG A 147 21.73 -2.96 -1.65
N SER A 148 22.00 -4.16 -1.15
CA SER A 148 23.35 -4.54 -0.79
C SER A 148 24.22 -4.45 -2.05
N GLY A 149 25.31 -3.68 -1.98
CA GLY A 149 26.22 -3.45 -3.10
C GLY A 149 26.91 -4.71 -3.65
N SER A 150 26.65 -5.88 -3.05
CA SER A 150 27.21 -7.18 -3.43
C SER A 150 26.53 -7.83 -4.63
N ARG A 151 25.39 -7.31 -5.12
CA ARG A 151 24.85 -7.71 -6.44
C ARG A 151 25.25 -6.71 -7.52
N LYS A 152 26.55 -6.58 -7.78
CA LYS A 152 27.02 -6.44 -9.17
C LYS A 152 26.66 -7.74 -9.88
N LYS A 153 25.38 -7.94 -10.24
CA LYS A 153 25.04 -8.93 -11.25
C LYS A 153 25.74 -8.44 -12.51
N ASN A 154 26.78 -9.17 -12.92
CA ASN A 154 27.34 -9.06 -14.25
C ASN A 154 26.15 -9.03 -15.22
N ILE A 155 25.93 -7.85 -15.80
CA ILE A 155 25.05 -7.69 -16.94
C ILE A 155 25.71 -8.56 -17.99
N TRP A 156 25.01 -9.60 -18.45
CA TRP A 156 25.41 -10.35 -19.62
C TRP A 156 25.59 -9.35 -20.76
N THR A 157 26.83 -9.06 -21.13
CA THR A 157 27.17 -8.46 -22.40
C THR A 157 26.71 -9.44 -23.49
N ILE A 158 25.84 -8.97 -24.37
CA ILE A 158 25.50 -9.61 -25.64
C ILE A 158 26.72 -9.53 -26.56
#